data_AF-A0A915MZY9-F1
#
_entry.id   AF-A0A915MZY9-F1
#
_cell.length_a   1.000
_cell.length_b   1.000
_cell.length_c   1.000
_cell.angle_alpha   90.00
_cell.angle_beta   90.00
_cell.angle_gamma   90.00
#
_symmetry.space_group_name_H-M   'P 1'
#
loop_
_entity.id
_entity.type
_entity.pdbx_description
1 polymer ?
#
loop_
_entity_poly.entity_id
_entity_poly.type
_entity_poly.pdbx_seq_one_letter_code
_entity_poly.pdbx_strand_id
1 'polypeptide(L)'
;MAPKSKYEPYYTLEDNIYKCRQTKYDYSYKVKLAATAPTTSLRHHLKAYHPEAYKELEEMEKVRNEKFNLVDLNKYVSAIDMMTAVDSKFPIFSAVEWKMMASLSKILQPMYRATLFVQQRNAGISCVLPLFNVLCKKLTSGTEDDFPAVRKKIVESLMNRMIDWEHNKNLVLSTMLDPHYKLSFFDGTFHDSFKEMLLIEMEKVAINELTGQDEEIDSPLHDAPDLNLVDDSSIDPFNEFLDSEDDFLNLPCKSPAPSVIDAKAKAAGQLADYLNSPRFDGP
;
A
#
# COMPACT_ATOMS: atom_id res chain seq x y z
N MET A 1 -4.18 1.76 -22.35
CA MET A 1 -4.17 2.52 -21.07
C MET A 1 -5.46 2.26 -20.33
N ALA A 2 -5.45 2.14 -18.99
CA ALA A 2 -6.61 2.63 -18.25
C ALA A 2 -6.71 4.13 -18.57
N PRO A 3 -7.80 4.62 -19.19
CA PRO A 3 -7.86 5.92 -19.87
C PRO A 3 -7.83 7.15 -18.93
N LYS A 4 -7.12 7.09 -17.79
CA LYS A 4 -7.09 8.09 -16.73
C LYS A 4 -5.74 8.16 -15.98
N SER A 5 -4.62 7.83 -16.63
CA SER A 5 -3.31 7.93 -15.95
C SER A 5 -2.81 9.37 -15.93
N LYS A 6 -2.34 9.86 -14.77
CA LYS A 6 -1.77 11.21 -14.60
C LYS A 6 -0.53 11.50 -15.48
N TYR A 7 0.06 10.46 -16.07
CA TYR A 7 1.23 10.55 -16.95
C TYR A 7 0.88 10.63 -18.43
N GLU A 8 -0.41 10.53 -18.79
CA GLU A 8 -0.90 10.63 -20.18
C GLU A 8 -0.45 11.89 -20.94
N PRO A 9 -0.35 13.08 -20.31
CA PRO A 9 0.12 14.28 -21.00
C PRO A 9 1.59 14.19 -21.44
N TYR A 10 2.39 13.36 -20.76
CA TYR A 10 3.85 13.31 -20.93
C TYR A 10 4.32 12.12 -21.76
N TYR A 11 3.52 11.05 -21.83
CA TYR A 11 3.89 9.81 -22.51
C TYR A 11 2.84 9.36 -23.53
N THR A 12 3.28 8.68 -24.58
CA THR A 12 2.43 7.86 -25.47
C THR A 12 2.71 6.38 -25.22
N LEU A 13 1.70 5.54 -25.42
CA LEU A 13 1.86 4.09 -25.37
C LEU A 13 1.66 3.55 -26.79
N GLU A 14 2.74 3.06 -27.39
CA GLU A 14 2.74 2.44 -28.72
C GLU A 14 3.37 1.06 -28.57
N ASP A 15 2.72 0.00 -29.08
CA ASP A 15 3.24 -1.38 -29.06
C ASP A 15 3.77 -1.86 -27.69
N ASN A 16 3.03 -1.55 -26.62
CA ASN A 16 3.41 -1.85 -25.22
C ASN A 16 4.71 -1.17 -24.75
N ILE A 17 5.14 -0.13 -25.44
CA ILE A 17 6.29 0.70 -25.11
C ILE A 17 5.81 2.10 -24.76
N TYR A 18 6.15 2.59 -23.56
CA TYR A 18 5.99 4.01 -23.27
C TYR A 18 7.02 4.81 -24.05
N LYS A 19 6.63 5.91 -24.67
CA LYS A 19 7.54 6.87 -25.32
C LYS A 19 7.30 8.25 -24.73
N CYS A 20 8.38 8.97 -24.44
CA CYS A 20 8.28 10.36 -23.96
C CYS A 20 7.84 11.27 -25.11
N ARG A 21 6.85 12.14 -24.87
CA ARG A 21 6.38 13.10 -25.88
C ARG A 21 7.30 14.31 -26.04
N GLN A 22 8.15 14.58 -25.04
CA GLN A 22 8.95 15.80 -24.95
C GLN A 22 10.41 15.62 -25.40
N THR A 23 10.92 14.38 -25.45
CA THR A 23 12.27 14.08 -25.94
C THR A 23 12.21 13.14 -27.15
N LYS A 24 13.18 13.31 -28.07
CA LYS A 24 13.47 12.35 -29.15
C LYS A 24 14.25 11.12 -28.66
N TYR A 25 14.57 11.07 -27.36
CA TYR A 25 15.25 9.94 -26.75
C TYR A 25 14.19 8.92 -26.33
N ASP A 26 14.22 7.77 -26.99
CA ASP A 26 13.30 6.66 -26.76
C ASP A 26 13.51 6.11 -25.36
N TYR A 27 12.87 6.71 -24.35
CA TYR A 27 12.67 6.02 -23.08
C TYR A 27 11.62 4.94 -23.29
N SER A 28 12.02 3.83 -23.91
CA SER A 28 11.14 2.72 -24.25
C SER A 28 11.06 1.73 -23.10
N TYR A 29 10.04 1.84 -22.26
CA TYR A 29 9.76 0.81 -21.24
C TYR A 29 8.75 -0.19 -21.79
N LYS A 30 9.17 -1.45 -22.00
CA LYS A 30 8.30 -2.56 -22.41
C LYS A 30 7.47 -3.02 -21.21
N VAL A 31 6.15 -3.01 -21.36
CA VAL A 31 5.22 -3.49 -20.33
C VAL A 31 4.59 -4.81 -20.76
N LYS A 32 4.58 -5.82 -19.87
CA LYS A 32 3.86 -7.09 -20.11
C LYS A 32 2.33 -6.87 -20.15
N LEU A 33 1.76 -5.99 -19.31
CA LEU A 33 0.36 -5.54 -19.35
C LEU A 33 0.21 -4.05 -19.00
N ALA A 34 -0.48 -3.26 -19.83
CA ALA A 34 -0.66 -1.81 -19.66
C ALA A 34 -1.36 -1.37 -18.35
N ALA A 35 -1.99 -2.31 -17.61
CA ALA A 35 -2.67 -2.05 -16.34
C ALA A 35 -1.74 -2.15 -15.11
N THR A 36 -0.60 -2.84 -15.23
CA THR A 36 0.32 -3.15 -14.11
C THR A 36 1.69 -2.48 -14.24
N ALA A 37 1.85 -1.55 -15.19
CA ALA A 37 3.12 -0.87 -15.40
C ALA A 37 3.57 -0.06 -14.17
N PRO A 38 4.78 -0.29 -13.63
CA PRO A 38 5.32 0.53 -12.55
C PRO A 38 5.56 1.95 -13.07
N THR A 39 4.86 2.92 -12.47
CA THR A 39 4.96 4.34 -12.86
C THR A 39 6.16 5.06 -12.23
N THR A 40 6.92 4.37 -11.37
CA THR A 40 8.12 4.87 -10.70
C THR A 40 9.20 5.27 -11.70
N SER A 41 9.40 4.45 -12.74
CA SER A 41 10.42 4.70 -13.77
C SER A 41 10.05 5.88 -14.66
N LEU A 42 8.76 6.05 -15.00
CA LEU A 42 8.25 7.24 -15.68
C LEU A 42 8.49 8.51 -14.85
N ARG A 43 8.20 8.45 -13.54
CA ARG A 43 8.44 9.57 -12.63
C ARG A 43 9.93 9.91 -12.51
N HIS A 44 10.80 8.90 -12.47
CA HIS A 44 12.24 9.11 -12.41
C HIS A 44 12.78 9.75 -13.70
N HIS A 45 12.31 9.30 -14.87
CA HIS A 45 12.63 9.92 -16.15
C HIS A 45 12.22 11.41 -16.18
N LEU A 46 10.98 11.74 -15.80
CA LEU A 46 10.55 13.14 -15.74
C LEU A 46 11.43 13.96 -14.80
N LYS A 47 11.75 13.42 -13.62
CA LYS A 47 12.61 14.11 -12.65
C LYS A 47 14.02 14.38 -13.19
N ALA A 48 14.58 13.45 -13.96
CA ALA A 48 15.95 13.55 -14.48
C ALA A 48 16.05 14.40 -15.75
N TYR A 49 15.12 14.26 -16.68
CA TYR A 49 15.22 14.85 -18.03
C TYR A 49 14.23 16.00 -18.30
N HIS A 50 13.15 16.09 -17.52
CA HIS A 50 12.09 17.08 -17.71
C HIS A 50 11.68 17.75 -16.38
N PRO A 51 12.59 18.52 -15.75
CA PRO A 51 12.36 19.07 -14.40
C PRO A 51 11.14 20.00 -14.33
N GLU A 52 10.84 20.74 -15.41
CA GLU A 52 9.65 21.61 -15.48
C GLU A 52 8.36 20.78 -15.51
N ALA A 53 8.28 19.76 -16.38
CA ALA A 53 7.15 18.84 -16.44
C ALA A 53 6.97 18.04 -15.13
N TYR A 54 8.07 17.67 -14.48
CA TYR A 54 8.05 17.03 -13.16
C TYR A 54 7.49 17.97 -12.09
N LYS A 55 7.86 19.25 -12.11
CA LYS A 55 7.35 20.26 -11.19
C LYS A 55 5.86 20.51 -11.39
N GLU A 56 5.40 20.61 -12.63
CA GLU A 56 3.96 20.69 -12.94
C GLU A 56 3.20 19.45 -12.42
N LEU A 57 3.77 18.26 -12.58
CA LEU A 57 3.18 17.03 -12.06
C LEU A 57 3.12 17.04 -10.54
N GLU A 58 4.18 17.46 -9.85
CA GLU A 58 4.17 17.62 -8.38
C GLU A 58 3.16 18.68 -7.92
N GLU A 59 3.03 19.80 -8.63
CA GLU A 59 2.03 20.83 -8.33
C GLU A 59 0.60 20.30 -8.56
N MET A 60 0.34 19.56 -9.63
CA MET A 60 -0.95 18.90 -9.86
C MET A 60 -1.28 17.86 -8.79
N GLU A 61 -0.28 17.10 -8.33
CA GLU A 61 -0.43 16.15 -7.22
C GLU A 61 -0.71 16.89 -5.92
N LYS A 62 0.02 17.98 -5.66
CA LYS A 62 -0.18 18.84 -4.50
C LYS A 62 -1.58 19.44 -4.50
N VAL A 63 -2.02 20.03 -5.61
CA VAL A 63 -3.38 20.58 -5.77
C VAL A 63 -4.45 19.49 -5.65
N ARG A 64 -4.23 18.28 -6.18
CA ARG A 64 -5.16 17.15 -6.01
C ARG A 64 -5.27 16.74 -4.55
N ASN A 65 -4.15 16.67 -3.84
CA ASN A 65 -4.11 16.36 -2.42
C ASN A 65 -4.70 17.53 -1.59
N GLU A 66 -4.54 18.77 -2.06
CA GLU A 66 -5.18 19.97 -1.50
C GLU A 66 -6.68 20.05 -1.79
N LYS A 67 -7.19 19.48 -2.89
CA LYS A 67 -8.64 19.32 -3.11
C LYS A 67 -9.28 18.42 -2.06
N PHE A 68 -8.53 17.49 -1.47
CA PHE A 68 -8.98 16.75 -0.27
C PHE A 68 -8.86 17.57 1.03
N ASN A 69 -8.17 18.72 1.01
CA ASN A 69 -8.04 19.68 2.11
C ASN A 69 -9.28 20.60 2.24
N LEU A 70 -10.32 20.37 1.43
CA LEU A 70 -11.66 20.98 1.54
C LEU A 70 -12.36 20.71 2.89
N VAL A 71 -11.77 19.90 3.77
CA VAL A 71 -12.26 19.64 5.12
C VAL A 71 -12.09 20.86 6.04
N ASP A 72 -11.56 21.99 5.57
CA ASP A 72 -11.48 23.22 6.38
C ASP A 72 -11.91 24.47 5.59
N LEU A 73 -13.11 24.42 5.02
CA LEU A 73 -13.76 25.54 4.33
C LEU A 73 -13.83 26.83 5.17
N ASN A 74 -13.81 26.71 6.50
CA ASN A 74 -13.84 27.86 7.41
C ASN A 74 -12.64 28.80 7.24
N LYS A 75 -11.51 28.30 6.74
CA LYS A 75 -10.33 29.13 6.44
C LYS A 75 -10.59 30.20 5.38
N TYR A 76 -11.63 30.01 4.57
CA TYR A 76 -11.94 30.88 3.43
C TYR A 76 -13.16 31.78 3.66
N VAL A 77 -13.75 31.80 4.86
CA VAL A 77 -14.94 32.62 5.19
C VAL A 77 -14.73 34.07 4.77
N SER A 78 -13.65 34.70 5.24
CA SER A 78 -13.36 36.11 4.93
C SER A 78 -13.13 36.37 3.44
N ALA A 79 -12.54 35.41 2.72
CA ALA A 79 -12.33 35.53 1.28
C ALA A 79 -13.65 35.40 0.51
N ILE A 80 -14.53 34.49 0.93
CA ILE A 80 -15.85 34.28 0.34
C ILE A 80 -16.76 35.48 0.62
N ASP A 81 -16.74 36.03 1.84
CA ASP A 81 -17.48 37.24 2.19
C ASP A 81 -17.01 38.44 1.36
N MET A 82 -15.70 38.57 1.11
CA MET A 82 -15.17 39.61 0.23
C MET A 82 -15.60 39.43 -1.24
N MET A 83 -15.60 38.19 -1.75
CA MET A 83 -16.00 37.90 -3.13
C MET A 83 -17.50 38.09 -3.36
N THR A 84 -18.34 37.71 -2.39
CA THR A 84 -19.80 37.95 -2.44
C THR A 84 -20.15 39.43 -2.37
N ALA A 85 -19.34 40.25 -1.69
CA ALA A 85 -19.49 41.70 -1.71
C ALA A 85 -19.15 42.34 -3.07
N VAL A 86 -18.32 41.68 -3.90
CA VAL A 86 -17.87 42.18 -5.21
C VAL A 86 -18.73 41.66 -6.36
N ASP A 87 -19.16 40.40 -6.32
CA ASP A 87 -19.98 39.78 -7.36
C ASP A 87 -21.13 38.96 -6.75
N SER A 88 -22.36 39.31 -7.12
CA SER A 88 -23.59 38.67 -6.65
C SER A 88 -23.80 37.25 -7.18
N LYS A 89 -22.93 36.77 -8.07
CA LYS A 89 -22.92 35.36 -8.51
C LYS A 89 -22.41 34.40 -7.44
N PHE A 90 -21.69 34.89 -6.44
CA PHE A 90 -21.21 34.03 -5.35
C PHE A 90 -22.32 33.79 -4.31
N PRO A 91 -22.42 32.55 -3.78
CA PRO A 91 -23.42 32.22 -2.77
C PRO A 91 -23.14 32.93 -1.45
N ILE A 92 -24.18 33.53 -0.86
CA ILE A 92 -24.14 34.11 0.48
C ILE A 92 -24.55 33.03 1.48
N PHE A 93 -23.69 32.73 2.45
CA PHE A 93 -23.97 31.77 3.50
C PHE A 93 -24.33 32.46 4.80
N SER A 94 -25.36 31.97 5.46
CA SER A 94 -25.77 32.39 6.80
C SER A 94 -24.79 31.89 7.87
N ALA A 95 -24.81 32.52 9.05
CA ALA A 95 -24.03 32.06 10.21
C ALA A 95 -24.33 30.60 10.61
N VAL A 96 -25.57 30.14 10.37
CA VAL A 96 -25.97 28.75 10.62
C VAL A 96 -25.32 27.79 9.63
N GLU A 97 -25.27 28.14 8.34
CA GLU A 97 -24.60 27.34 7.31
C GLU A 97 -23.10 27.25 7.55
N TRP A 98 -22.47 28.35 7.98
CA TRP A 98 -21.06 28.34 8.41
C TRP A 98 -20.83 27.43 9.61
N LYS A 99 -21.68 27.50 10.64
CA LYS A 99 -21.61 26.59 11.80
C LYS A 99 -21.78 25.13 11.38
N MET A 100 -22.70 24.85 10.45
CA MET A 100 -22.92 23.52 9.91
C MET A 100 -21.69 23.00 9.15
N MET A 101 -21.12 23.80 8.24
CA MET A 101 -19.89 23.46 7.52
C MET A 101 -18.73 23.20 8.48
N ALA A 102 -18.61 23.99 9.56
CA ALA A 102 -17.60 23.79 10.58
C ALA A 102 -17.75 22.48 11.35
N SER A 103 -18.98 22.11 11.73
CA SER A 103 -19.22 20.83 12.41
C SER A 103 -18.98 19.64 11.47
N LEU A 104 -19.44 19.70 10.22
CA LEU A 104 -19.17 18.65 9.22
C LEU A 104 -17.66 18.48 8.96
N SER A 105 -16.94 19.59 8.84
CA SER A 105 -15.48 19.62 8.73
C SER A 105 -14.80 18.89 9.90
N LYS A 106 -15.22 19.15 11.14
CA LYS A 106 -14.73 18.45 12.34
C LYS A 106 -15.06 16.96 12.32
N ILE A 107 -16.26 16.57 11.88
CA ILE A 107 -16.68 15.17 11.77
C ILE A 107 -15.82 14.41 10.74
N LEU A 108 -15.48 15.05 9.62
CA LEU A 108 -14.71 14.43 8.54
C LEU A 108 -13.19 14.47 8.78
N GLN A 109 -12.71 15.30 9.71
CA GLN A 109 -11.28 15.45 9.98
C GLN A 109 -10.55 14.13 10.34
N PRO A 110 -11.10 13.21 11.16
CA PRO A 110 -10.47 11.91 11.42
C PRO A 110 -10.31 11.07 10.16
N MET A 111 -11.31 11.07 9.26
CA MET A 111 -11.24 10.38 7.97
C MET A 111 -10.12 10.92 7.11
N TYR A 112 -10.02 12.25 7.01
CA TYR A 112 -8.98 12.92 6.24
C TYR A 112 -7.58 12.57 6.74
N ARG A 113 -7.36 12.63 8.07
CA ARG A 113 -6.07 12.25 8.67
C ARG A 113 -5.74 10.77 8.44
N ALA A 114 -6.73 9.89 8.53
CA ALA A 114 -6.56 8.47 8.23
C ALA A 114 -6.16 8.26 6.76
N THR A 115 -6.81 8.95 5.82
CA THR A 115 -6.47 8.90 4.39
C THR A 115 -5.05 9.40 4.13
N LEU A 116 -4.64 10.52 4.72
CA LEU A 116 -3.27 11.02 4.60
C LEU A 116 -2.24 10.04 5.13
N PHE A 117 -2.55 9.38 6.25
CA PHE A 117 -1.67 8.39 6.85
C PHE A 117 -1.46 7.18 5.92
N VAL A 118 -2.54 6.57 5.39
CA VAL A 118 -2.41 5.42 4.47
C VAL A 118 -1.82 5.78 3.10
N GLN A 119 -1.79 7.06 2.73
CA GLN A 119 -1.12 7.53 1.51
C GLN A 119 0.41 7.63 1.68
N GLN A 120 0.94 7.54 2.90
CA GLN A 120 2.38 7.56 3.13
C GLN A 120 3.01 6.28 2.60
N ARG A 121 4.19 6.38 1.99
CA ARG A 121 4.92 5.21 1.43
C ARG A 121 5.25 4.14 2.47
N ASN A 122 5.36 4.55 3.74
CA ASN A 122 5.74 3.67 4.83
C ASN A 122 4.52 3.10 5.57
N ALA A 123 3.29 3.44 5.16
CA ALA A 123 2.10 2.88 5.75
C ALA A 123 1.91 1.44 5.25
N GLY A 124 2.27 0.46 6.09
CA GLY A 124 2.05 -0.95 5.81
C GLY A 124 0.60 -1.37 5.95
N ILE A 125 0.21 -2.50 5.36
CA ILE A 125 -1.17 -3.03 5.47
C ILE A 125 -1.54 -3.32 6.94
N SER A 126 -0.55 -3.62 7.79
CA SER A 126 -0.72 -3.89 9.22
C SER A 126 -1.42 -2.77 10.00
N CYS A 127 -1.34 -1.52 9.53
CA CYS A 127 -1.96 -0.39 10.21
C CYS A 127 -3.45 -0.21 9.87
N VAL A 128 -3.98 -0.92 8.87
CA VAL A 128 -5.35 -0.70 8.37
C VAL A 128 -6.40 -1.06 9.41
N LEU A 129 -6.31 -2.25 10.03
CA LEU A 129 -7.25 -2.68 11.08
C LEU A 129 -7.17 -1.80 12.34
N PRO A 130 -5.97 -1.51 12.89
CA PRO A 130 -5.84 -0.54 13.99
C PRO A 130 -6.41 0.84 13.67
N LEU A 131 -6.13 1.37 12.48
CA LEU A 131 -6.61 2.68 12.04
C LEU A 131 -8.15 2.70 11.92
N PHE A 132 -8.73 1.63 11.35
CA PHE A 132 -10.18 1.45 11.28
C PHE A 132 -10.81 1.48 12.68
N ASN A 133 -10.27 0.72 13.64
CA ASN A 133 -10.76 0.70 15.02
C ASN A 133 -10.68 2.09 15.69
N VAL A 134 -9.56 2.80 15.52
CA VAL A 134 -9.40 4.17 16.04
C VAL A 134 -10.41 5.13 15.40
N LEU A 135 -10.63 5.01 14.09
CA LEU A 135 -11.55 5.85 13.34
C LEU A 135 -13.00 5.66 13.79
N CYS A 136 -13.46 4.41 13.94
CA CYS A 136 -14.79 4.10 14.45
C CYS A 136 -14.99 4.61 15.89
N LYS A 137 -13.99 4.48 16.76
CA LYS A 137 -14.02 5.04 18.12
C LYS A 137 -14.15 6.57 18.07
N LYS A 138 -13.29 7.26 17.31
CA LYS A 138 -13.32 8.72 17.19
C LYS A 138 -14.62 9.27 16.62
N LEU A 139 -15.23 8.56 15.66
CA LEU A 139 -16.51 8.98 15.09
C LEU A 139 -17.66 8.79 16.08
N THR A 140 -17.59 7.79 16.96
CA THR A 140 -18.59 7.51 18.00
C THR A 140 -18.49 8.44 19.21
N SER A 141 -17.28 8.89 19.58
CA SER A 141 -17.04 9.75 20.75
C SER A 141 -17.39 11.24 20.58
N GLY A 142 -18.37 11.59 19.73
CA GLY A 142 -18.74 12.98 19.47
C GLY A 142 -19.49 13.67 20.62
N THR A 143 -19.56 15.01 20.58
CA THR A 143 -20.36 15.84 21.49
C THR A 143 -21.79 16.03 20.97
N GLU A 144 -22.76 16.33 21.85
CA GLU A 144 -24.17 16.53 21.45
C GLU A 144 -24.40 17.72 20.50
N ASP A 145 -23.49 18.71 20.48
CA ASP A 145 -23.57 19.91 19.64
C ASP A 145 -23.28 19.68 18.14
N ASP A 146 -22.98 18.44 17.74
CA ASP A 146 -22.65 18.05 16.36
C ASP A 146 -23.83 17.35 15.63
N PHE A 147 -23.57 16.79 14.45
CA PHE A 147 -24.52 15.96 13.70
C PHE A 147 -24.35 14.46 13.99
N PRO A 148 -24.96 13.88 15.05
CA PRO A 148 -24.77 12.48 15.43
C PRO A 148 -25.28 11.51 14.37
N ALA A 149 -26.34 11.87 13.64
CA ALA A 149 -26.86 11.07 12.53
C ALA A 149 -25.83 10.88 11.41
N VAL A 150 -25.04 11.92 11.11
CA VAL A 150 -23.96 11.87 10.10
C VAL A 150 -22.84 10.94 10.58
N ARG A 151 -22.39 11.10 11.83
CA ARG A 151 -21.38 10.22 12.44
C ARG A 151 -21.80 8.75 12.38
N LYS A 152 -23.04 8.46 12.82
CA LYS A 152 -23.61 7.12 12.79
C LYS A 152 -23.62 6.54 11.37
N LYS A 153 -24.07 7.31 10.37
CA LYS A 153 -24.08 6.86 8.97
C LYS A 153 -22.68 6.59 8.41
N ILE A 154 -21.69 7.40 8.78
CA ILE A 154 -20.30 7.16 8.39
C ILE A 154 -19.79 5.86 9.03
N VAL A 155 -20.03 5.65 10.33
CA VAL A 155 -19.62 4.41 11.02
C VAL A 155 -20.30 3.18 10.43
N GLU A 156 -21.61 3.23 10.17
CA GLU A 156 -22.34 2.15 9.48
C GLU A 156 -21.72 1.84 8.11
N SER A 157 -21.43 2.88 7.32
CA SER A 157 -20.79 2.69 6.02
C SER A 157 -19.38 2.11 6.12
N LEU A 158 -18.62 2.47 7.17
CA LEU A 158 -17.29 1.94 7.41
C LEU A 158 -17.35 0.46 7.80
N MET A 159 -18.23 0.11 8.73
CA MET A 159 -18.46 -1.28 9.15
C MET A 159 -18.88 -2.16 7.98
N ASN A 160 -19.80 -1.69 7.14
CA ASN A 160 -20.24 -2.43 5.96
C ASN A 160 -19.12 -2.70 4.94
N ARG A 161 -18.14 -1.80 4.82
CA ARG A 161 -16.99 -1.99 3.92
C ARG A 161 -15.94 -2.93 4.50
N MET A 162 -15.93 -3.07 5.81
CA MET A 162 -15.04 -3.97 6.55
C MET A 162 -15.81 -5.20 7.06
N ILE A 163 -16.92 -5.55 6.41
CA ILE A 163 -17.61 -6.79 6.74
C ILE A 163 -16.69 -7.98 6.44
N ASP A 164 -16.73 -9.00 7.28
CA ASP A 164 -15.95 -10.23 7.13
C ASP A 164 -14.43 -10.01 7.00
N TRP A 165 -13.90 -8.93 7.57
CA TRP A 165 -12.48 -8.59 7.51
C TRP A 165 -11.58 -9.70 8.09
N GLU A 166 -12.11 -10.51 9.00
CA GLU A 166 -11.47 -11.67 9.61
C GLU A 166 -11.13 -12.77 8.60
N HIS A 167 -11.81 -12.81 7.45
CA HIS A 167 -11.50 -13.74 6.35
C HIS A 167 -10.45 -13.19 5.38
N ASN A 168 -10.10 -11.90 5.48
CA ASN A 168 -9.10 -11.29 4.63
C ASN A 168 -7.69 -11.55 5.18
N LYS A 169 -7.04 -12.60 4.64
CA LYS A 169 -5.69 -12.99 5.05
C LYS A 169 -4.68 -11.86 5.03
N ASN A 170 -4.74 -10.95 4.07
CA ASN A 170 -3.77 -9.85 3.96
C ASN A 170 -3.93 -8.87 5.11
N LEU A 171 -5.16 -8.56 5.53
CA LEU A 171 -5.42 -7.67 6.66
C LEU A 171 -5.05 -8.34 7.99
N VAL A 172 -5.45 -9.60 8.17
CA VAL A 172 -5.22 -10.36 9.40
C VAL A 172 -3.73 -10.65 9.60
N LEU A 173 -3.09 -11.29 8.61
CA LEU A 173 -1.70 -11.73 8.72
C LEU A 173 -0.75 -10.54 8.81
N SER A 174 -0.96 -9.47 8.02
CA SER A 174 -0.09 -8.30 8.11
C SER A 174 -0.17 -7.63 9.50
N THR A 175 -1.37 -7.55 10.09
CA THR A 175 -1.54 -6.99 11.44
C THR A 175 -0.94 -7.92 12.50
N MET A 176 -1.08 -9.23 12.35
CA MET A 176 -0.51 -10.23 13.27
C MET A 176 1.02 -10.30 13.20
N LEU A 177 1.60 -10.16 12.01
CA LEU A 177 3.05 -10.14 11.78
C LEU A 177 3.70 -8.81 12.16
N ASP A 178 2.91 -7.79 12.48
CA ASP A 178 3.44 -6.54 13.01
C ASP A 178 3.80 -6.70 14.50
N PRO A 179 5.06 -6.43 14.90
CA PRO A 179 5.50 -6.58 16.28
C PRO A 179 4.76 -5.70 17.30
N HIS A 180 4.12 -4.61 16.87
CA HIS A 180 3.36 -3.72 17.75
C HIS A 180 2.00 -4.31 18.14
N TYR A 181 1.38 -5.10 17.26
CA TYR A 181 0.00 -5.57 17.43
C TYR A 181 -0.07 -7.03 17.85
N LYS A 182 0.56 -7.92 17.07
CA LYS A 182 0.50 -9.38 17.21
C LYS A 182 -0.93 -9.91 17.40
N LEU A 183 -1.08 -11.12 17.95
CA LEU A 183 -2.40 -11.71 18.23
C LEU A 183 -3.23 -10.91 19.23
N SER A 184 -2.56 -10.22 20.14
CA SER A 184 -3.18 -9.45 21.21
C SER A 184 -4.01 -8.24 20.79
N PHE A 185 -3.86 -7.78 19.55
CA PHE A 185 -4.77 -6.79 18.99
C PHE A 185 -6.18 -7.38 18.76
N PHE A 186 -6.24 -8.67 18.48
CA PHE A 186 -7.48 -9.39 18.21
C PHE A 186 -8.10 -9.98 19.46
N ASP A 187 -9.41 -10.19 19.41
CA ASP A 187 -10.13 -10.95 20.41
C ASP A 187 -9.64 -12.41 20.42
N GLY A 188 -9.55 -13.00 21.62
CA GLY A 188 -9.08 -14.36 21.86
C GLY A 188 -9.88 -15.41 21.08
N THR A 189 -11.13 -15.11 20.76
CA THR A 189 -12.02 -15.95 19.94
C THR A 189 -11.46 -16.26 18.54
N PHE A 190 -10.64 -15.37 17.98
CA PHE A 190 -10.06 -15.54 16.64
C PHE A 190 -8.64 -16.11 16.65
N HIS A 191 -7.98 -16.19 17.81
CA HIS A 191 -6.54 -16.46 17.89
C HIS A 191 -6.17 -17.79 17.23
N ASP A 192 -6.93 -18.85 17.46
CA ASP A 192 -6.60 -20.17 16.93
C ASP A 192 -6.81 -20.23 15.41
N SER A 193 -7.88 -19.61 14.90
CA SER A 193 -8.12 -19.51 13.45
C SER A 193 -7.03 -18.70 12.74
N PHE A 194 -6.57 -17.60 13.33
CA PHE A 194 -5.52 -16.77 12.75
C PHE A 194 -4.13 -17.42 12.81
N LYS A 195 -3.84 -18.18 13.88
CA LYS A 195 -2.63 -19.03 13.93
C LYS A 195 -2.65 -20.08 12.83
N GLU A 196 -3.78 -20.78 12.64
CA GLU A 196 -3.92 -21.77 11.58
C GLU A 196 -3.75 -21.14 10.20
N MET A 197 -4.36 -19.97 9.97
CA MET A 197 -4.17 -19.20 8.74
C MET A 197 -2.71 -18.86 8.48
N LEU A 198 -1.95 -18.43 9.50
CA LEU A 198 -0.53 -18.12 9.34
C LEU A 198 0.31 -19.37 9.12
N LEU A 199 0.03 -20.47 9.82
CA LEU A 199 0.72 -21.75 9.62
C LEU A 199 0.58 -22.24 8.19
N ILE A 200 -0.64 -22.19 7.62
CA ILE A 200 -0.89 -22.58 6.23
C ILE A 200 -0.04 -21.74 5.27
N GLU A 201 0.06 -20.43 5.46
CA GLU A 201 0.87 -19.57 4.58
C GLU A 201 2.38 -19.79 4.79
N MET A 202 2.84 -20.02 6.02
CA MET A 202 4.24 -20.36 6.29
C MET A 202 4.64 -21.71 5.69
N GLU A 203 3.75 -22.72 5.76
CA GLU A 203 3.96 -24.02 5.12
C GLU A 203 4.10 -23.86 3.60
N LYS A 204 3.29 -23.02 2.96
CA LYS A 204 3.42 -22.71 1.52
C LYS A 204 4.77 -22.07 1.19
N VAL A 205 5.18 -21.07 1.98
CA VAL A 205 6.49 -20.41 1.78
C VAL A 205 7.64 -21.41 1.91
N ALA A 206 7.62 -22.26 2.94
CA ALA A 206 8.65 -23.27 3.15
C ALA A 206 8.69 -24.34 2.03
N ILE A 207 7.54 -24.72 1.46
CA ILE A 207 7.47 -25.64 0.33
C ILE A 207 8.01 -24.98 -0.95
N ASN A 208 7.70 -23.70 -1.19
CA ASN A 208 8.21 -22.96 -2.34
C ASN A 208 9.75 -22.83 -2.28
N GLU A 209 10.31 -22.55 -1.10
CA GLU A 209 11.77 -22.53 -0.87
C GLU A 209 12.44 -23.88 -1.20
N LEU A 210 11.79 -25.01 -0.88
CA LEU A 210 12.33 -26.35 -1.11
C LEU A 210 12.22 -26.83 -2.56
N THR A 211 11.18 -26.39 -3.26
CA THR A 211 10.89 -26.86 -4.62
C THR A 211 11.60 -26.03 -5.70
N GLY A 212 12.23 -24.92 -5.32
CA GLY A 212 12.83 -23.97 -6.28
C GLY A 212 11.81 -23.42 -7.28
N GLN A 213 10.52 -23.68 -7.04
CA GLN A 213 9.43 -23.07 -7.75
C GLN A 213 9.18 -21.76 -7.02
N ASP A 214 9.89 -20.73 -7.46
CA ASP A 214 9.35 -19.39 -7.37
C ASP A 214 8.01 -19.44 -8.11
N GLU A 215 6.92 -19.76 -7.40
CA GLU A 215 5.64 -19.22 -7.80
C GLU A 215 5.91 -17.73 -7.95
N GLU A 216 5.78 -17.19 -9.17
CA GLU A 216 5.77 -15.76 -9.44
C GLU A 216 4.79 -15.16 -8.42
N ILE A 217 5.32 -14.71 -7.29
CA ILE A 217 4.61 -13.82 -6.41
C ILE A 217 4.33 -12.66 -7.35
N ASP A 218 3.06 -12.39 -7.60
CA ASP A 218 2.59 -11.18 -8.27
C ASP A 218 2.88 -9.97 -7.35
N SER A 219 4.18 -9.75 -7.14
CA SER A 219 4.83 -8.64 -6.50
C SER A 219 5.50 -7.90 -7.64
N PRO A 220 5.03 -6.69 -7.98
CA PRO A 220 5.57 -5.95 -9.11
C PRO A 220 6.88 -5.27 -8.71
N LEU A 221 7.96 -6.04 -8.50
CA LEU A 221 9.32 -5.55 -8.28
C LEU A 221 10.31 -6.72 -8.26
N HIS A 222 10.72 -7.21 -9.44
CA HIS A 222 12.11 -7.58 -9.76
C HIS A 222 12.13 -8.13 -11.18
N ASP A 223 12.46 -7.25 -12.14
CA ASP A 223 12.98 -7.59 -13.47
C ASP A 223 13.47 -6.27 -14.08
N ALA A 224 14.54 -5.73 -13.51
CA ALA A 224 15.39 -4.81 -14.25
C ALA A 224 16.38 -5.70 -15.03
N PRO A 225 16.33 -5.74 -16.38
CA PRO A 225 17.37 -6.45 -17.12
C PRO A 225 18.68 -5.69 -16.92
N ASP A 226 19.67 -6.40 -16.38
CA ASP A 226 21.07 -5.97 -16.42
C ASP A 226 21.44 -5.67 -17.87
N LEU A 227 21.81 -4.42 -18.10
CA LEU A 227 22.41 -4.00 -19.36
C LEU A 227 23.81 -4.62 -19.40
N ASN A 228 23.95 -5.67 -20.20
CA ASN A 228 25.23 -6.16 -20.68
C ASN A 228 26.04 -5.00 -21.29
N LEU A 229 26.93 -4.42 -20.49
CA LEU A 229 28.11 -3.75 -20.99
C LEU A 229 29.17 -4.84 -21.13
N VAL A 230 29.52 -5.11 -22.38
CA VAL A 230 30.72 -5.87 -22.74
C VAL A 230 31.92 -5.07 -22.22
N ASP A 231 32.63 -5.61 -21.23
CA ASP A 231 34.06 -5.33 -21.07
C ASP A 231 34.79 -6.58 -20.57
N ASP A 232 35.93 -6.82 -21.21
CA ASP A 232 36.75 -8.02 -21.13
C ASP A 232 37.76 -7.87 -19.97
N SER A 233 38.17 -9.00 -19.39
CA SER A 233 39.23 -9.17 -18.37
C SER A 233 38.96 -8.81 -16.89
N SER A 234 38.28 -9.70 -16.17
CA SER A 234 38.79 -10.22 -14.88
C SER A 234 38.09 -11.53 -14.52
N ILE A 235 38.86 -12.62 -14.40
CA ILE A 235 38.41 -13.90 -13.86
C ILE A 235 38.00 -13.67 -12.40
N ASP A 236 36.70 -13.81 -12.10
CA ASP A 236 36.19 -13.80 -10.73
C ASP A 236 36.43 -15.19 -10.11
N PRO A 237 37.31 -15.29 -9.08
CA PRO A 237 37.65 -16.57 -8.45
C PRO A 237 36.49 -17.19 -7.64
N PHE A 238 35.32 -16.55 -7.55
CA PHE A 238 34.16 -17.11 -6.85
C PHE A 238 33.28 -18.04 -7.72
N ASN A 239 33.37 -17.98 -9.05
CA ASN A 239 32.58 -18.88 -9.91
C ASN A 239 33.11 -20.32 -9.92
N GLU A 240 34.40 -20.52 -9.67
CA GLU A 240 35.01 -21.87 -9.58
C GLU A 240 34.55 -22.65 -8.33
N PHE A 241 34.03 -21.95 -7.31
CA PHE A 241 33.50 -22.57 -6.09
C PHE A 241 32.06 -23.10 -6.24
N LEU A 242 31.28 -22.53 -7.17
CA LEU A 242 29.86 -22.89 -7.36
C LEU A 242 29.66 -24.04 -8.37
N ASP A 243 30.62 -24.26 -9.26
CA ASP A 243 30.57 -25.32 -10.28
C ASP A 243 31.12 -26.68 -9.79
N SER A 244 31.58 -26.79 -8.53
CA SER A 244 32.24 -28.01 -8.02
C SER A 244 31.33 -28.98 -7.23
N GLU A 245 30.01 -28.81 -7.22
CA GLU A 245 29.07 -29.67 -6.49
C GLU A 245 28.20 -30.56 -7.41
N ASP A 246 28.82 -31.16 -8.44
CA ASP A 246 28.22 -32.22 -9.26
C ASP A 246 28.89 -33.56 -8.95
N ASP A 247 28.61 -34.19 -7.80
CA ASP A 247 28.88 -35.64 -7.66
C ASP A 247 28.17 -36.39 -6.51
N PHE A 248 27.21 -35.79 -5.81
CA PHE A 248 26.47 -36.51 -4.75
C PHE A 248 24.98 -36.67 -5.06
N LEU A 249 24.64 -37.92 -5.40
CA LEU A 249 23.34 -38.60 -5.26
C LEU A 249 22.47 -38.78 -6.51
N ASN A 250 22.92 -39.68 -7.37
CA ASN A 250 22.01 -40.56 -8.12
C ASN A 250 21.70 -41.83 -7.30
N LEU A 251 20.52 -41.92 -6.68
CA LEU A 251 19.89 -43.21 -6.34
C LEU A 251 18.36 -43.10 -6.26
N PRO A 252 17.61 -44.05 -6.84
CA PRO A 252 16.15 -43.98 -6.89
C PRO A 252 15.52 -44.63 -5.66
N CYS A 253 14.67 -43.90 -4.91
CA CYS A 253 13.67 -44.56 -4.07
C CYS A 253 12.40 -43.72 -3.91
N LYS A 254 11.26 -44.32 -4.28
CA LYS A 254 9.91 -43.79 -4.12
C LYS A 254 9.44 -43.98 -2.67
N SER A 255 9.33 -42.90 -1.91
CA SER A 255 8.56 -42.74 -0.66
C SER A 255 8.36 -41.24 -0.41
N PRO A 256 7.34 -40.78 0.34
CA PRO A 256 7.11 -39.35 0.54
C PRO A 256 8.29 -38.78 1.32
N ALA A 257 8.96 -37.77 0.75
CA ALA A 257 10.27 -37.32 1.24
C ALA A 257 10.19 -36.71 2.67
N PRO A 258 11.21 -36.93 3.51
CA PRO A 258 11.30 -36.43 4.89
C PRO A 258 11.40 -34.89 5.04
N SER A 259 11.29 -34.11 3.95
CA SER A 259 11.44 -32.65 3.95
C SER A 259 10.16 -31.87 4.31
N VAL A 260 8.97 -32.38 3.99
CA VAL A 260 7.70 -31.66 4.22
C VAL A 260 7.28 -31.67 5.70
N ILE A 261 7.55 -32.79 6.39
CA ILE A 261 7.27 -32.92 7.83
C ILE A 261 8.17 -31.99 8.64
N ASP A 262 9.44 -31.83 8.20
CA ASP A 262 10.39 -30.91 8.81
C ASP A 262 9.99 -29.44 8.59
N ALA A 263 9.51 -29.09 7.38
CA ALA A 263 9.01 -27.75 7.07
C ALA A 263 7.84 -27.33 7.97
N LYS A 264 6.88 -28.23 8.21
CA LYS A 264 5.74 -27.97 9.10
C LYS A 264 6.17 -27.79 10.57
N ALA A 265 7.08 -28.63 11.06
CA ALA A 265 7.60 -28.52 12.42
C ALA A 265 8.39 -27.22 12.61
N LYS A 266 9.21 -26.85 11.63
CA LYS A 266 9.97 -25.59 11.61
C LYS A 266 9.05 -24.36 11.60
N ALA A 267 8.02 -24.35 10.76
CA ALA A 267 7.05 -23.27 10.69
C ALA A 267 6.31 -23.08 12.03
N ALA A 268 5.87 -24.18 12.66
CA ALA A 268 5.22 -24.15 13.96
C ALA A 268 6.15 -23.64 15.07
N GLY A 269 7.43 -24.04 15.07
CA GLY A 269 8.43 -23.54 16.01
C GLY A 269 8.66 -22.04 15.87
N GLN A 270 8.91 -21.56 14.64
CA GLN A 270 9.12 -20.14 14.37
C GLN A 270 7.90 -19.28 14.73
N LEU A 271 6.69 -19.78 14.46
CA LEU A 271 5.47 -19.09 14.84
C LEU A 271 5.35 -18.97 16.36
N ALA A 272 5.60 -20.05 17.10
CA ALA A 272 5.56 -20.04 18.56
C ALA A 272 6.59 -19.06 19.14
N ASP A 273 7.82 -19.07 18.61
CA ASP A 273 8.89 -18.16 19.04
C ASP A 273 8.50 -16.70 18.78
N TYR A 274 7.96 -16.39 17.60
CA TYR A 274 7.52 -15.04 17.25
C TYR A 274 6.38 -14.56 18.15
N LEU A 275 5.37 -15.40 18.40
CA LEU A 275 4.21 -15.02 19.23
C LEU A 275 4.57 -14.86 20.70
N ASN A 276 5.56 -15.62 21.19
CA ASN A 276 6.05 -15.52 22.57
C ASN A 276 7.05 -14.38 22.76
N SER A 277 7.67 -13.87 21.68
CA SER A 277 8.56 -12.72 21.78
C SER A 277 7.80 -11.47 22.27
N PRO A 278 8.45 -10.57 23.02
CA PRO A 278 7.81 -9.35 23.50
C PRO A 278 7.31 -8.50 22.34
N ARG A 279 6.30 -7.67 22.60
CA ARG A 279 5.87 -6.67 21.62
C ARG A 279 6.95 -5.60 21.49
N PHE A 280 6.98 -4.99 20.32
CA PHE A 280 7.81 -3.83 20.12
C PHE A 280 7.08 -2.61 20.70
N ASP A 281 7.51 -2.21 21.90
CA ASP A 281 7.22 -0.91 22.46
C ASP A 281 8.25 0.04 21.84
N GLY A 282 7.93 0.66 20.71
CA GLY A 282 8.85 1.58 20.03
C GLY A 282 9.32 2.74 20.92
N PRO A 283 10.33 3.50 20.47
CA PRO A 283 10.77 4.71 21.17
C PRO A 283 9.68 5.79 21.27
#